data_AF-A0A4Y3R597-F1
#
_entry.id   AF-A0A4Y3R597-F1
#
_cell.length_a   1.000
_cell.length_b   1.000
_cell.length_c   1.000
_cell.angle_alpha   90.00
_cell.angle_beta   90.00
_cell.angle_gamma   90.00
#
_symmetry.space_group_name_H-M   'P 1'
#
loop_
_entity.id
_entity.type
_entity.pdbx_description
1 polymer ?
#
loop_
_entity_poly.entity_id
_entity_poly.type
_entity_poly.pdbx_seq_one_letter_code
_entity_poly.pdbx_strand_id
1 'polypeptide(L)'
;MTDRTTSASRPPERHDDRAELARLLPAPADVELPREQHLRHKELLMHEIDREQTQSARPARRLLRPALLAPATALAVACAVTAGLAFSGDDGKPGTSQQATDMRPAAALLHRISDVAGKKEAPTVRDDQFVYTKEKSNGAELGSGKAEIGPLETSESWQVQKPGPVKRLGTVRRGGETIPLNAELGDEDGTKPGLHRPTYRWLSSLPTDPDKLLDYLSEHARGEQGREQDQEVFEEIGNLLGGLMPPRTAAALYQAAARIPGVTEAPKAHDAIGRTGLGIARNDTKAGVRTEWVFDEKDYTYLGSRSYLIKDRPYGKAGTLLSSEAELAHGVADKDGERPSDPETTTTATNSTEQS
;
A
#
# COMPACT_ATOMS: atom_id res chain seq x y z
N MET A 1 19.44 64.14 47.16
CA MET A 1 18.04 63.69 47.03
C MET A 1 17.85 63.38 45.54
N THR A 2 18.21 62.15 45.13
CA THR A 2 17.28 61.04 44.76
C THR A 2 16.46 61.42 43.51
N ASP A 3 16.59 60.81 42.34
CA ASP A 3 16.72 59.38 42.03
C ASP A 3 17.56 59.11 40.77
N ARG A 4 18.23 57.95 40.75
CA ARG A 4 19.03 57.42 39.64
C ARG A 4 18.46 56.04 39.29
N THR A 5 17.63 55.93 38.26
CA THR A 5 17.15 54.64 37.76
C THR A 5 18.00 54.23 36.56
N THR A 6 18.89 53.27 36.79
CA THR A 6 19.75 52.63 35.78
C THR A 6 18.91 51.77 34.84
N SER A 7 19.00 52.06 33.54
CA SER A 7 18.43 51.26 32.45
C SER A 7 19.20 49.94 32.31
N ALA A 8 18.50 48.80 32.43
CA ALA A 8 19.08 47.48 32.26
C ALA A 8 19.38 47.22 30.77
N SER A 9 20.64 46.95 30.44
CA SER A 9 21.08 46.53 29.11
C SER A 9 20.55 45.12 28.78
N ARG A 10 19.88 45.01 27.64
CA ARG A 10 19.41 43.75 27.04
C ARG A 10 20.60 43.06 26.34
N PRO A 11 20.87 41.76 26.55
CA PRO A 11 21.95 41.07 25.85
C PRO A 11 21.61 40.88 24.36
N PRO A 12 22.60 40.89 23.45
CA PRO A 12 22.37 40.78 22.02
C PRO A 12 21.89 39.37 21.61
N GLU A 13 21.11 39.35 20.54
CA GLU A 13 20.35 38.22 20.01
C GLU A 13 21.24 37.06 19.52
N ARG A 14 20.92 35.83 19.96
CA ARG A 14 21.51 34.56 19.51
C ARG A 14 20.94 34.11 18.15
N HIS A 15 20.81 35.02 17.19
CA HIS A 15 20.22 34.73 15.89
C HIS A 15 21.24 34.61 14.76
N ASP A 16 22.48 35.10 14.94
CA ASP A 16 23.49 35.14 13.86
C ASP A 16 24.29 33.82 13.73
N ASP A 17 24.60 33.16 14.85
CA ASP A 17 25.43 31.94 14.88
C ASP A 17 24.85 30.79 14.05
N ARG A 18 23.52 30.70 13.93
CA ARG A 18 22.84 29.63 13.18
C ARG A 18 23.03 29.76 11.68
N ALA A 19 23.01 31.00 11.18
CA ALA A 19 23.19 31.27 9.75
C ALA A 19 24.66 31.11 9.35
N GLU A 20 25.59 31.42 10.25
CA GLU A 20 27.02 31.22 10.05
C GLU A 20 27.40 29.72 10.07
N LEU A 21 26.84 28.95 11.01
CA LEU A 21 27.01 27.49 11.06
C LEU A 21 26.44 26.78 9.83
N ALA A 22 25.31 27.26 9.29
CA ALA A 22 24.70 26.69 8.09
C ALA A 22 25.56 26.84 6.83
N ARG A 23 26.45 27.85 6.77
CA ARG A 23 27.37 28.07 5.65
C ARG A 23 28.65 27.23 5.73
N LEU A 24 28.94 26.66 6.89
CA LEU A 24 30.08 25.76 7.13
C LEU A 24 29.73 24.29 6.85
N LEU A 25 28.44 23.98 6.67
CA LEU A 25 28.00 22.65 6.29
C LEU A 25 28.21 22.46 4.78
N PRO A 26 28.86 21.37 4.34
CA PRO A 26 28.93 21.05 2.92
C PRO A 26 27.52 20.92 2.35
N ALA A 27 27.33 21.31 1.09
CA ALA A 27 26.08 21.08 0.39
C ALA A 27 25.69 19.60 0.55
N PRO A 28 24.45 19.28 0.98
CA PRO A 28 24.04 17.89 1.12
C PRO A 28 24.24 17.21 -0.22
N ALA A 29 24.96 16.08 -0.21
CA ALA A 29 25.10 15.26 -1.40
C ALA A 29 23.69 14.82 -1.85
N ASP A 30 23.45 14.86 -3.15
CA ASP A 30 22.26 14.26 -3.75
C ASP A 30 22.33 12.76 -3.49
N VAL A 31 21.48 12.26 -2.60
CA VAL A 31 21.34 10.83 -2.29
C VAL A 31 19.97 10.38 -2.79
N GLU A 32 19.97 9.60 -3.86
CA GLU A 32 18.79 8.90 -4.39
C GLU A 32 18.54 7.63 -3.54
N LEU A 33 17.27 7.33 -3.20
CA LEU A 33 16.96 6.54 -1.99
C LEU A 33 15.96 5.33 -2.23
N PRO A 34 15.93 4.30 -1.34
CA PRO A 34 15.43 2.91 -1.55
C PRO A 34 13.93 2.60 -1.76
N ARG A 35 13.53 1.32 -1.86
CA ARG A 35 12.12 0.82 -1.85
C ARG A 35 11.29 1.30 -0.64
N GLU A 36 11.93 1.48 0.51
CA GLU A 36 11.34 2.16 1.68
C GLU A 36 10.98 3.61 1.38
N GLN A 37 11.68 4.29 0.46
CA GLN A 37 11.21 5.56 -0.07
C GLN A 37 10.00 5.40 -0.96
N HIS A 38 9.83 4.38 -1.81
CA HIS A 38 8.58 4.27 -2.58
C HIS A 38 7.36 4.12 -1.66
N LEU A 39 7.48 3.26 -0.64
CA LEU A 39 6.48 3.16 0.42
C LEU A 39 6.38 4.46 1.23
N ARG A 40 7.49 5.11 1.61
CA ARG A 40 7.46 6.42 2.27
C ARG A 40 6.96 7.53 1.37
N HIS A 41 7.05 7.40 0.06
CA HIS A 41 6.73 8.43 -0.91
C HIS A 41 5.24 8.36 -1.22
N LYS A 42 4.74 7.13 -1.37
CA LYS A 42 3.34 6.80 -1.18
C LYS A 42 2.88 7.35 0.17
N GLU A 43 3.48 7.01 1.30
CA GLU A 43 3.09 7.53 2.63
C GLU A 43 3.20 9.05 2.75
N LEU A 44 4.15 9.71 2.08
CA LEU A 44 4.30 11.18 2.08
C LEU A 44 3.18 11.83 1.27
N LEU A 45 2.85 11.25 0.11
CA LEU A 45 1.67 11.62 -0.67
C LEU A 45 0.39 11.40 0.13
N MET A 46 0.28 10.26 0.80
CA MET A 46 -0.89 9.91 1.62
C MET A 46 -0.98 10.81 2.86
N HIS A 47 0.15 11.18 3.46
CA HIS A 47 0.23 12.13 4.56
C HIS A 47 -0.11 13.56 4.12
N GLU A 48 0.23 13.96 2.89
CA GLU A 48 -0.13 15.28 2.36
C GLU A 48 -1.64 15.38 2.05
N ILE A 49 -2.26 14.27 1.60
CA ILE A 49 -3.72 14.16 1.49
C ILE A 49 -4.41 14.47 2.83
N ASP A 50 -3.81 14.08 3.96
CA ASP A 50 -4.35 14.32 5.31
C ASP A 50 -4.20 15.77 5.77
N ARG A 51 -3.03 16.36 5.50
CA ARG A 51 -2.76 17.76 5.83
C ARG A 51 -3.74 18.70 5.14
N GLU A 52 -4.02 18.50 3.86
CA GLU A 52 -4.94 19.35 3.10
C GLU A 52 -6.39 19.23 3.57
N GLN A 53 -6.85 18.05 3.96
CA GLN A 53 -8.19 17.87 4.53
C GLN A 53 -8.33 18.57 5.88
N THR A 54 -7.28 18.51 6.72
CA THR A 54 -7.28 19.17 8.03
C THR A 54 -7.23 20.70 7.92
N GLN A 55 -6.56 21.23 6.89
CA GLN A 55 -6.54 22.67 6.60
C GLN A 55 -7.84 23.17 5.94
N SER A 56 -8.50 22.33 5.13
CA SER A 56 -9.78 22.65 4.48
C SER A 56 -10.99 22.57 5.43
N ALA A 57 -10.84 21.96 6.60
CA ALA A 57 -11.91 21.76 7.59
C ALA A 57 -11.93 22.79 8.75
N ARG A 58 -11.31 23.97 8.58
CA ARG A 58 -11.52 25.09 9.51
C ARG A 58 -12.52 26.10 8.95
N PRO A 59 -13.83 25.99 9.26
CA PRO A 59 -14.67 27.17 9.18
C PRO A 59 -14.12 28.17 10.21
N ALA A 60 -13.76 29.37 9.76
CA ALA A 60 -13.47 30.49 10.66
C ALA A 60 -14.71 30.71 11.55
N ARG A 61 -14.68 30.15 12.77
CA ARG A 61 -15.77 30.31 13.75
C ARG A 61 -15.77 31.77 14.21
N ARG A 62 -16.59 32.60 13.55
CA ARG A 62 -17.06 33.86 14.13
C ARG A 62 -17.89 33.51 15.37
N LEU A 63 -17.36 33.89 16.53
CA LEU A 63 -18.04 33.83 17.81
C LEU A 63 -19.23 34.78 17.82
N LEU A 64 -20.45 34.24 17.83
CA LEU A 64 -21.62 34.91 18.41
C LEU A 64 -22.29 33.92 19.36
N ARG A 65 -22.45 34.38 20.60
CA ARG A 65 -22.94 33.64 21.79
C ARG A 65 -24.47 33.46 21.78
N PRO A 66 -25.03 32.59 22.64
CA PRO A 66 -26.23 31.79 22.38
C PRO A 66 -27.50 32.30 23.08
N ALA A 67 -28.67 31.85 22.61
CA ALA A 67 -29.88 31.80 23.43
C ALA A 67 -30.87 30.73 22.91
N LEU A 68 -31.03 29.68 23.74
CA LEU A 68 -32.29 29.10 24.24
C LEU A 68 -33.32 28.37 23.32
N LEU A 69 -33.69 27.19 23.84
CA LEU A 69 -34.97 26.44 23.78
C LEU A 69 -35.15 25.31 22.73
N ALA A 70 -35.29 24.09 23.27
CA ALA A 70 -35.87 22.87 22.66
C ALA A 70 -37.43 22.94 22.71
N PRO A 71 -38.24 21.92 22.31
CA PRO A 71 -37.95 20.60 21.69
C PRO A 71 -38.90 20.18 20.52
N ALA A 72 -38.63 18.97 19.98
CA ALA A 72 -39.55 17.97 19.40
C ALA A 72 -40.28 18.23 18.06
N THR A 73 -40.05 17.35 17.08
CA THR A 73 -41.10 16.62 16.33
C THR A 73 -40.52 15.37 15.67
N ALA A 74 -41.22 14.25 15.86
CA ALA A 74 -40.98 12.97 15.23
C ALA A 74 -41.58 12.97 13.82
N LEU A 75 -40.90 12.32 12.87
CA LEU A 75 -41.47 11.95 11.57
C LEU A 75 -40.98 10.55 11.22
N ALA A 76 -41.84 9.57 11.50
CA ALA A 76 -41.76 8.23 10.95
C ALA A 76 -42.14 8.30 9.47
N VAL A 77 -41.26 7.83 8.58
CA VAL A 77 -41.59 7.59 7.17
C VAL A 77 -41.56 6.08 6.97
N ALA A 78 -42.74 5.49 6.95
CA ALA A 78 -42.98 4.15 6.47
C ALA A 78 -43.13 4.20 4.94
N CYS A 79 -42.19 3.60 4.21
CA CYS A 79 -42.35 3.33 2.79
C CYS A 79 -42.71 1.85 2.61
N ALA A 80 -43.98 1.59 2.32
CA ALA A 80 -44.45 0.33 1.81
C ALA A 80 -44.00 0.19 0.35
N VAL A 81 -43.24 -0.86 0.04
CA VAL A 81 -43.00 -1.29 -1.34
C VAL A 81 -43.71 -2.61 -1.54
N THR A 82 -44.84 -2.56 -2.22
CA THR A 82 -45.50 -3.71 -2.83
C THR A 82 -44.76 -4.07 -4.11
N ALA A 83 -44.08 -5.21 -4.11
CA ALA A 83 -43.64 -5.87 -5.33
C ALA A 83 -44.27 -7.26 -5.37
N GLY A 84 -45.34 -7.39 -6.15
CA GLY A 84 -45.89 -8.67 -6.55
C GLY A 84 -45.14 -9.18 -7.76
N LEU A 85 -44.61 -10.40 -7.67
CA LEU A 85 -44.41 -11.29 -8.81
C LEU A 85 -44.71 -12.71 -8.34
N ALA A 86 -45.85 -13.23 -8.80
CA ALA A 86 -46.19 -14.63 -8.72
C ALA A 86 -45.58 -15.33 -9.94
N PHE A 87 -44.81 -16.39 -9.70
CA PHE A 87 -44.80 -17.61 -10.53
C PHE A 87 -44.53 -18.79 -9.60
N SER A 88 -45.56 -19.59 -9.37
CA SER A 88 -45.44 -20.93 -8.81
C SER A 88 -45.01 -21.89 -9.92
N GLY A 89 -44.06 -22.76 -9.62
CA GLY A 89 -43.56 -23.81 -10.51
C GLY A 89 -42.58 -24.76 -9.81
N ASP A 90 -43.11 -25.47 -8.82
CA ASP A 90 -42.81 -26.83 -8.32
C ASP A 90 -41.40 -27.45 -8.37
N ASP A 91 -40.94 -27.82 -7.17
CA ASP A 91 -40.22 -29.02 -6.74
C ASP A 91 -38.96 -29.55 -7.47
N GLY A 92 -37.81 -29.19 -6.88
CA GLY A 92 -36.55 -29.93 -6.98
C GLY A 92 -35.47 -29.33 -6.08
N LYS A 93 -35.19 -29.96 -4.93
CA LYS A 93 -34.18 -29.55 -3.92
C LYS A 93 -32.88 -28.99 -4.52
N PRO A 94 -32.36 -27.84 -4.05
CA PRO A 94 -30.95 -27.50 -4.21
C PRO A 94 -30.23 -27.59 -2.85
N GLY A 95 -29.51 -28.68 -2.64
CA GLY A 95 -28.39 -28.69 -1.70
C GLY A 95 -27.15 -28.13 -2.39
N THR A 96 -26.52 -27.12 -1.79
CA THR A 96 -25.12 -26.70 -2.04
C THR A 96 -24.73 -26.08 -3.39
N SER A 97 -25.55 -25.22 -3.99
CA SER A 97 -25.09 -24.44 -5.17
C SER A 97 -25.66 -23.02 -5.28
N GLN A 98 -26.08 -22.41 -4.17
CA GLN A 98 -26.62 -21.04 -4.18
C GLN A 98 -25.60 -19.97 -3.75
N GLN A 99 -24.46 -20.38 -3.17
CA GLN A 99 -23.40 -19.46 -2.73
C GLN A 99 -22.47 -18.98 -3.87
N ALA A 100 -22.52 -19.62 -5.03
CA ALA A 100 -21.70 -19.26 -6.19
C ALA A 100 -22.33 -18.17 -7.09
N THR A 101 -23.63 -17.88 -6.93
CA THR A 101 -24.39 -17.02 -7.87
C THR A 101 -24.48 -15.55 -7.46
N ASP A 102 -24.12 -15.19 -6.22
CA ASP A 102 -24.19 -13.81 -5.70
C ASP A 102 -22.82 -13.12 -5.57
N MET A 103 -21.77 -13.72 -6.14
CA MET A 103 -20.45 -13.11 -6.09
C MET A 103 -20.34 -11.96 -7.10
N ARG A 104 -19.98 -10.77 -6.60
CA ARG A 104 -19.54 -9.66 -7.46
C ARG A 104 -18.38 -10.15 -8.34
N PRO A 105 -18.29 -9.76 -9.63
CA PRO A 105 -17.29 -10.29 -10.56
C PRO A 105 -15.85 -10.31 -10.02
N ALA A 106 -15.44 -9.22 -9.35
CA ALA A 106 -14.11 -9.09 -8.75
C ALA A 106 -13.83 -10.13 -7.65
N ALA A 107 -14.81 -10.42 -6.80
CA ALA A 107 -14.67 -11.42 -5.75
C ALA A 107 -14.55 -12.82 -6.36
N ALA A 108 -15.30 -13.12 -7.42
CA ALA A 108 -15.19 -14.39 -8.13
C ALA A 108 -13.82 -14.56 -8.79
N LEU A 109 -13.26 -13.49 -9.36
CA LEU A 109 -11.90 -13.49 -9.88
C LEU A 109 -10.87 -13.74 -8.75
N LEU A 110 -10.95 -13.02 -7.64
CA LEU A 110 -10.06 -13.21 -6.48
C LEU A 110 -10.15 -14.62 -5.89
N HIS A 111 -11.32 -15.26 -5.88
CA HIS A 111 -11.45 -16.66 -5.47
C HIS A 111 -10.74 -17.62 -6.43
N ARG A 112 -10.84 -17.41 -7.75
CA ARG A 112 -10.06 -18.22 -8.72
C ARG A 112 -8.55 -18.04 -8.53
N ILE A 113 -8.10 -16.80 -8.34
CA ILE A 113 -6.70 -16.47 -8.06
C ILE A 113 -6.25 -17.19 -6.77
N SER A 114 -7.07 -17.14 -5.71
CA SER A 114 -6.82 -17.84 -4.45
C SER A 114 -6.64 -19.35 -4.63
N ASP A 115 -7.55 -19.99 -5.37
CA ASP A 115 -7.52 -21.44 -5.62
C ASP A 115 -6.24 -21.89 -6.34
N VAL A 116 -5.73 -21.06 -7.26
CA VAL A 116 -4.48 -21.34 -7.98
C VAL A 116 -3.27 -21.05 -7.09
N ALA A 117 -3.26 -19.92 -6.40
CA ALA A 117 -2.18 -19.55 -5.49
C ALA A 117 -1.97 -20.60 -4.39
N GLY A 118 -3.05 -21.14 -3.82
CA GLY A 118 -3.00 -22.15 -2.76
C GLY A 118 -2.45 -23.52 -3.19
N LYS A 119 -2.33 -23.77 -4.50
CA LYS A 119 -1.82 -25.03 -5.06
C LYS A 119 -0.35 -24.93 -5.50
N LYS A 120 0.24 -23.74 -5.49
CA LYS A 120 1.67 -23.56 -5.80
C LYS A 120 2.54 -24.31 -4.80
N GLU A 121 3.70 -24.78 -5.25
CA GLU A 121 4.70 -25.36 -4.36
C GLU A 121 5.33 -24.29 -3.48
N ALA A 122 5.49 -24.58 -2.19
CA ALA A 122 6.06 -23.64 -1.24
C ALA A 122 7.60 -23.71 -1.29
N PRO A 123 8.31 -22.59 -1.55
CA PRO A 123 9.76 -22.57 -1.41
C PRO A 123 10.16 -22.76 0.05
N THR A 124 11.33 -23.37 0.26
CA THR A 124 11.94 -23.41 1.60
C THR A 124 12.83 -22.19 1.76
N VAL A 125 12.54 -21.37 2.79
CA VAL A 125 13.31 -20.17 3.13
C VAL A 125 13.90 -20.36 4.53
N ARG A 126 15.22 -20.31 4.65
CA ARG A 126 15.92 -20.42 5.94
C ARG A 126 16.11 -19.06 6.59
N ASP A 127 16.24 -19.07 7.92
CA ASP A 127 16.43 -17.86 8.74
C ASP A 127 17.73 -17.09 8.45
N ASP A 128 18.72 -17.75 7.81
CA ASP A 128 20.01 -17.17 7.42
C ASP A 128 20.06 -16.65 5.98
N GLN A 129 18.96 -16.80 5.23
CA GLN A 129 18.84 -16.38 3.83
C GLN A 129 18.16 -15.01 3.68
N PHE A 130 18.03 -14.60 2.42
CA PHE A 130 17.40 -13.36 2.00
C PHE A 130 16.27 -13.68 1.01
N VAL A 131 15.13 -12.99 1.16
CA VAL A 131 14.10 -12.96 0.12
C VAL A 131 14.50 -11.90 -0.89
N TYR A 132 14.64 -12.32 -2.14
CA TYR A 132 14.98 -11.49 -3.28
C TYR A 132 13.70 -11.05 -4.00
N THR A 133 13.60 -9.76 -4.31
CA THR A 133 12.60 -9.20 -5.23
C THR A 133 13.28 -8.29 -6.23
N LYS A 134 12.91 -8.44 -7.50
CA LYS A 134 13.26 -7.53 -8.59
C LYS A 134 11.99 -6.96 -9.19
N GLU A 135 11.92 -5.65 -9.26
CA GLU A 135 10.76 -4.91 -9.75
C GLU A 135 11.21 -3.74 -10.64
N LYS A 136 10.28 -3.22 -11.44
CA LYS A 136 10.35 -1.87 -11.99
C LYS A 136 9.27 -1.02 -11.36
N SER A 137 9.62 0.14 -10.83
CA SER A 137 8.66 1.02 -10.17
C SER A 137 8.97 2.50 -10.36
N ASN A 138 7.92 3.32 -10.33
CA ASN A 138 8.00 4.76 -10.17
C ASN A 138 6.89 5.27 -9.26
N GLY A 139 7.16 6.38 -8.59
CA GLY A 139 6.24 7.07 -7.70
C GLY A 139 6.26 8.56 -7.97
N ALA A 140 5.19 9.24 -7.59
CA ALA A 140 5.00 10.65 -7.87
C ALA A 140 5.43 11.53 -6.69
N GLU A 141 6.54 12.24 -6.84
CA GLU A 141 7.10 13.18 -5.86
C GLU A 141 6.28 14.44 -5.66
N LEU A 142 6.17 14.94 -4.42
CA LEU A 142 5.50 16.23 -4.11
C LEU A 142 6.50 17.35 -3.80
N GLY A 143 7.77 17.21 -4.15
CA GLY A 143 8.81 18.20 -3.84
C GLY A 143 8.48 19.62 -4.35
N SER A 144 7.68 19.73 -5.41
CA SER A 144 7.25 20.99 -6.03
C SER A 144 5.84 21.46 -5.64
N GLY A 145 5.14 20.72 -4.76
CA GLY A 145 3.71 20.91 -4.47
C GLY A 145 2.77 20.34 -5.55
N LYS A 146 3.32 19.67 -6.56
CA LYS A 146 2.59 18.85 -7.54
C LYS A 146 3.11 17.43 -7.49
N ALA A 147 2.25 16.46 -7.77
CA ALA A 147 2.62 15.08 -7.98
C ALA A 147 3.35 14.95 -9.32
N GLU A 148 4.66 14.71 -9.25
CA GLU A 148 5.56 14.56 -10.39
C GLU A 148 6.11 13.13 -10.43
N ILE A 149 5.72 12.35 -11.44
CA ILE A 149 6.19 10.97 -11.59
C ILE A 149 7.68 10.97 -11.94
N GLY A 150 8.48 10.27 -11.12
CA GLY A 150 9.89 10.03 -11.42
C GLY A 150 10.09 9.06 -12.61
N PRO A 151 11.33 8.89 -13.07
CA PRO A 151 11.65 7.89 -14.08
C PRO A 151 11.28 6.47 -13.60
N LEU A 152 10.95 5.60 -14.54
CA LEU A 152 10.73 4.19 -14.23
C LEU A 152 12.07 3.50 -13.97
N GLU A 153 12.28 3.02 -12.75
CA GLU A 153 13.55 2.46 -12.32
C GLU A 153 13.45 0.99 -12.03
N THR A 154 14.53 0.25 -12.32
CA THR A 154 14.66 -1.12 -11.85
C THR A 154 15.25 -1.12 -10.46
N SER A 155 14.65 -1.89 -9.56
CA SER A 155 15.23 -2.14 -8.25
C SER A 155 15.32 -3.63 -7.95
N GLU A 156 16.37 -4.02 -7.23
CA GLU A 156 16.56 -5.35 -6.68
C GLU A 156 16.66 -5.20 -5.16
N SER A 157 15.99 -6.04 -4.38
CA SER A 157 16.06 -6.00 -2.92
C SER A 157 16.32 -7.38 -2.33
N TRP A 158 17.00 -7.40 -1.18
CA TRP A 158 17.35 -8.60 -0.42
C TRP A 158 16.90 -8.40 1.03
N GLN A 159 15.79 -9.00 1.42
CA GLN A 159 15.19 -8.83 2.74
C GLN A 159 15.62 -9.95 3.70
N VAL A 160 16.12 -9.55 4.87
CA VAL A 160 16.65 -10.47 5.90
C VAL A 160 15.55 -11.33 6.51
N GLN A 161 15.79 -12.65 6.60
CA GLN A 161 14.80 -13.63 7.11
C GLN A 161 14.99 -14.03 8.58
N LYS A 162 15.89 -13.37 9.31
CA LYS A 162 16.15 -13.65 10.73
C LYS A 162 14.89 -13.51 11.60
N PRO A 163 14.66 -14.42 12.56
CA PRO A 163 13.42 -14.48 13.34
C PRO A 163 13.34 -13.44 14.47
N GLY A 164 14.49 -12.89 14.88
CA GLY A 164 14.58 -11.86 15.92
C GLY A 164 14.66 -10.44 15.34
N PRO A 165 14.59 -9.41 16.18
CA PRO A 165 14.76 -8.02 15.76
C PRO A 165 16.12 -7.78 15.08
N VAL A 166 16.13 -6.94 14.05
CA VAL A 166 17.35 -6.59 13.29
C VAL A 166 17.39 -5.09 12.98
N LYS A 167 18.58 -4.49 13.03
CA LYS A 167 18.79 -3.08 12.67
C LYS A 167 18.97 -2.87 11.17
N ARG A 168 19.46 -3.90 10.47
CA ARG A 168 19.57 -3.93 9.01
C ARG A 168 18.53 -4.89 8.48
N LEU A 169 17.52 -4.34 7.81
CA LEU A 169 16.39 -5.06 7.25
C LEU A 169 16.77 -5.76 5.94
N GLY A 170 17.82 -5.26 5.28
CA GLY A 170 18.28 -5.80 4.02
C GLY A 170 19.14 -4.81 3.24
N THR A 171 19.10 -4.98 1.92
CA THR A 171 19.75 -4.10 0.96
C THR A 171 18.84 -3.92 -0.24
N VAL A 172 18.88 -2.74 -0.86
CA VAL A 172 18.34 -2.50 -2.19
C VAL A 172 19.46 -2.13 -3.14
N ARG A 173 19.31 -2.46 -4.41
CA ARG A 173 20.12 -1.96 -5.52
C ARG A 173 19.20 -1.24 -6.50
N ARG A 174 19.49 0.03 -6.80
CA ARG A 174 18.69 0.93 -7.65
C ARG A 174 19.64 1.97 -8.25
N GLY A 175 19.44 2.35 -9.51
CA GLY A 175 20.31 3.35 -10.17
C GLY A 175 21.80 2.97 -10.27
N GLY A 176 22.16 1.69 -10.06
CA GLY A 176 23.55 1.24 -9.95
C GLY A 176 24.14 1.38 -8.54
N GLU A 177 23.43 2.03 -7.62
CA GLU A 177 23.80 2.17 -6.23
C GLU A 177 23.25 1.03 -5.39
N THR A 178 23.97 0.67 -4.33
CA THR A 178 23.55 -0.35 -3.36
C THR A 178 23.39 0.32 -2.00
N ILE A 179 22.15 0.34 -1.51
CA ILE A 179 21.74 1.13 -0.36
C ILE A 179 21.23 0.19 0.74
N PRO A 180 21.72 0.31 1.98
CA PRO A 180 21.21 -0.51 3.07
C PRO A 180 19.77 -0.12 3.41
N LEU A 181 18.93 -1.13 3.65
CA LEU A 181 17.61 -0.96 4.27
C LEU A 181 17.79 -1.11 5.78
N ASN A 182 17.48 -0.06 6.53
CA ASN A 182 17.72 0.01 7.97
C ASN A 182 16.41 0.16 8.72
N ALA A 183 16.40 -0.27 9.97
CA ALA A 183 15.31 0.00 10.88
C ALA A 183 15.02 1.52 10.95
N GLU A 184 13.76 1.87 11.21
CA GLU A 184 13.35 3.26 11.33
C GLU A 184 14.17 4.00 12.39
N LEU A 185 14.38 5.30 12.17
CA LEU A 185 15.15 6.13 13.09
C LEU A 185 14.49 6.13 14.48
N GLY A 186 15.24 5.66 15.49
CA GLY A 186 14.75 5.52 16.87
C GLY A 186 14.46 4.07 17.29
N ASP A 187 14.53 3.11 16.38
CA ASP A 187 14.45 1.68 16.70
C ASP A 187 15.80 1.14 17.20
N GLU A 188 16.09 1.39 18.48
CA GLU A 188 17.37 1.01 19.10
C GLU A 188 17.55 -0.49 19.30
N ASP A 189 16.46 -1.25 19.38
CA ASP A 189 16.46 -2.70 19.58
C ASP A 189 16.38 -3.47 18.25
N GLY A 190 15.98 -2.80 17.18
CA GLY A 190 15.83 -3.34 15.84
C GLY A 190 14.41 -3.87 15.57
N THR A 191 14.08 -3.95 14.29
CA THR A 191 12.72 -4.21 13.85
C THR A 191 12.41 -5.70 13.90
N LYS A 192 11.37 -6.08 14.64
CA LYS A 192 10.87 -7.47 14.73
C LYS A 192 10.18 -7.91 13.43
N PRO A 193 9.99 -9.23 13.18
CA PRO A 193 9.21 -9.66 12.04
C PRO A 193 7.77 -9.14 12.16
N GLY A 194 7.22 -8.62 11.07
CA GLY A 194 5.91 -7.95 11.05
C GLY A 194 5.61 -7.31 9.69
N LEU A 195 4.54 -6.51 9.59
CA LEU A 195 4.17 -5.82 8.34
C LEU A 195 5.30 -4.94 7.79
N HIS A 196 6.07 -4.27 8.67
CA HIS A 196 7.21 -3.43 8.28
C HIS A 196 8.52 -4.19 8.05
N ARG A 197 8.54 -5.49 8.36
CA ARG A 197 9.65 -6.39 8.02
C ARG A 197 9.11 -7.82 7.86
N PRO A 198 8.46 -8.13 6.73
CA PRO A 198 7.90 -9.44 6.51
C PRO A 198 9.03 -10.46 6.40
N THR A 199 8.94 -11.54 7.16
CA THR A 199 9.76 -12.74 6.95
C THR A 199 8.86 -13.88 6.48
N TYR A 200 9.40 -14.81 5.70
CA TYR A 200 8.66 -15.96 5.20
C TYR A 200 8.04 -16.78 6.35
N ARG A 201 8.77 -16.91 7.47
CA ARG A 201 8.28 -17.57 8.68
C ARG A 201 7.13 -16.81 9.34
N TRP A 202 7.21 -15.48 9.39
CA TRP A 202 6.12 -14.65 9.92
C TRP A 202 4.89 -14.68 9.01
N LEU A 203 5.08 -14.57 7.69
CA LEU A 203 4.00 -14.72 6.70
C LEU A 203 3.29 -16.08 6.82
N SER A 204 4.05 -17.14 7.09
CA SER A 204 3.53 -18.49 7.31
C SER A 204 2.73 -18.63 8.62
N SER A 205 2.91 -17.69 9.55
CA SER A 205 2.21 -17.68 10.85
C SER A 205 0.92 -16.87 10.84
N LEU A 206 0.66 -16.11 9.77
CA LEU A 206 -0.56 -15.32 9.66
C LEU A 206 -1.81 -16.21 9.65
N PRO A 207 -2.95 -15.72 10.17
CA PRO A 207 -4.22 -16.41 10.06
C PRO A 207 -4.53 -16.72 8.59
N THR A 208 -5.00 -17.94 8.31
CA THR A 208 -5.46 -18.35 6.98
C THR A 208 -6.99 -18.29 6.83
N ASP A 209 -7.69 -18.01 7.93
CA ASP A 209 -9.11 -17.66 7.90
C ASP A 209 -9.25 -16.21 7.38
N PRO A 210 -9.99 -15.96 6.28
CA PRO A 210 -10.04 -14.64 5.65
C PRO A 210 -10.55 -13.52 6.56
N ASP A 211 -11.52 -13.81 7.43
CA ASP A 211 -12.11 -12.82 8.32
C ASP A 211 -11.10 -12.45 9.43
N LYS A 212 -10.46 -13.45 10.05
CA LYS A 212 -9.41 -13.20 11.05
C LYS A 212 -8.19 -12.51 10.46
N LEU A 213 -7.86 -12.79 9.19
CA LEU A 213 -6.76 -12.13 8.51
C LEU A 213 -7.09 -10.66 8.24
N LEU A 214 -8.32 -10.35 7.80
CA LEU A 214 -8.77 -8.97 7.66
C LEU A 214 -8.78 -8.21 8.99
N ASP A 215 -9.26 -8.84 10.06
CA ASP A 215 -9.24 -8.24 11.39
C ASP A 215 -7.79 -7.92 11.81
N TYR A 216 -6.88 -8.89 11.67
CA TYR A 216 -5.47 -8.70 11.96
C TYR A 216 -4.87 -7.54 11.15
N LEU A 217 -5.10 -7.50 9.83
CA LEU A 217 -4.58 -6.45 8.97
C LEU A 217 -5.20 -5.09 9.29
N SER A 218 -6.49 -5.04 9.63
CA SER A 218 -7.18 -3.78 9.99
C SER A 218 -6.66 -3.20 11.31
N GLU A 219 -6.31 -4.06 12.26
CA GLU A 219 -5.75 -3.64 13.55
C GLU A 219 -4.29 -3.16 13.45
N HIS A 220 -3.53 -3.68 12.48
CA HIS A 220 -2.09 -3.44 12.35
C HIS A 220 -1.71 -2.57 11.15
N ALA A 221 -2.64 -2.33 10.22
CA ALA A 221 -2.48 -1.33 9.18
C ALA A 221 -2.27 0.04 9.83
N ARG A 222 -1.46 0.87 9.18
CA ARG A 222 -1.24 2.25 9.63
C ARG A 222 -2.56 2.98 9.47
N GLY A 223 -3.26 3.24 10.57
CA GLY A 223 -4.48 4.05 10.57
C GLY A 223 -4.14 5.49 10.21
N GLU A 224 -4.15 5.81 8.92
CA GLU A 224 -3.92 7.14 8.40
C GLU A 224 -5.21 7.95 8.53
N GLN A 225 -5.09 9.24 8.83
CA GLN A 225 -6.28 10.09 8.83
C GLN A 225 -6.74 10.26 7.38
N GLY A 226 -7.92 10.82 7.11
CA GLY A 226 -8.30 11.16 5.72
C GLY A 226 -8.51 10.00 4.72
N ARG A 227 -8.28 8.75 5.13
CA ARG A 227 -8.37 7.53 4.32
C ARG A 227 -9.48 6.58 4.77
N GLU A 228 -9.78 5.63 3.91
CA GLU A 228 -10.65 4.51 4.24
C GLU A 228 -9.79 3.34 4.75
N GLN A 229 -10.13 2.80 5.93
CA GLN A 229 -9.43 1.64 6.50
C GLN A 229 -9.35 0.47 5.51
N ASP A 230 -10.47 0.20 4.83
CA ASP A 230 -10.57 -0.81 3.78
C ASP A 230 -9.59 -0.55 2.62
N GLN A 231 -9.26 0.71 2.32
CA GLN A 231 -8.24 1.04 1.31
C GLN A 231 -6.85 0.67 1.81
N GLU A 232 -6.52 1.02 3.05
CA GLU A 232 -5.23 0.72 3.65
C GLU A 232 -5.00 -0.78 3.72
N VAL A 233 -6.02 -1.53 4.14
CA VAL A 233 -5.98 -3.00 4.18
C VAL A 233 -5.84 -3.59 2.78
N PHE A 234 -6.58 -3.06 1.79
CA PHE A 234 -6.42 -3.46 0.40
C PHE A 234 -4.96 -3.24 -0.03
N GLU A 235 -4.43 -2.04 0.12
CA GLU A 235 -3.05 -1.73 -0.26
C GLU A 235 -1.99 -2.58 0.46
N GLU A 236 -2.18 -2.85 1.75
CA GLU A 236 -1.28 -3.71 2.54
C GLU A 236 -1.26 -5.14 2.00
N ILE A 237 -2.42 -5.70 1.63
CA ILE A 237 -2.49 -7.00 0.96
C ILE A 237 -1.68 -6.98 -0.33
N GLY A 238 -1.82 -5.93 -1.15
CA GLY A 238 -1.06 -5.79 -2.40
C GLY A 238 0.45 -5.72 -2.17
N ASN A 239 0.89 -4.92 -1.18
CA ASN A 239 2.30 -4.80 -0.80
C ASN A 239 2.91 -6.15 -0.39
N LEU A 240 2.16 -6.95 0.39
CA LEU A 240 2.58 -8.27 0.82
C LEU A 240 2.68 -9.25 -0.37
N LEU A 241 1.73 -9.18 -1.30
CA LEU A 241 1.69 -10.05 -2.49
C LEU A 241 2.78 -9.73 -3.53
N GLY A 242 3.33 -8.51 -3.55
CA GLY A 242 4.51 -8.12 -4.34
C GLY A 242 5.84 -8.71 -3.83
N GLY A 243 5.80 -9.86 -3.16
CA GLY A 243 6.95 -10.51 -2.56
C GLY A 243 6.81 -12.04 -2.54
N LEU A 244 7.85 -12.73 -2.07
CA LEU A 244 7.82 -14.19 -1.96
C LEU A 244 6.85 -14.63 -0.85
N MET A 245 5.72 -15.21 -1.24
CA MET A 245 4.60 -15.51 -0.34
C MET A 245 4.41 -17.02 -0.11
N PRO A 246 4.19 -17.50 1.13
CA PRO A 246 3.69 -18.86 1.35
C PRO A 246 2.36 -19.09 0.62
N PRO A 247 2.22 -20.17 -0.17
CA PRO A 247 1.03 -20.42 -1.00
C PRO A 247 -0.31 -20.34 -0.25
N ARG A 248 -0.38 -20.91 0.96
CA ARG A 248 -1.59 -20.85 1.80
C ARG A 248 -1.92 -19.44 2.28
N THR A 249 -0.90 -18.65 2.61
CA THR A 249 -1.06 -17.25 3.01
C THR A 249 -1.48 -16.40 1.83
N ALA A 250 -0.90 -16.60 0.63
CA ALA A 250 -1.34 -15.94 -0.60
C ALA A 250 -2.83 -16.20 -0.88
N ALA A 251 -3.25 -17.47 -0.82
CA ALA A 251 -4.64 -17.85 -1.00
C ALA A 251 -5.58 -17.14 -0.01
N ALA A 252 -5.20 -17.10 1.27
CA ALA A 252 -5.97 -16.41 2.31
C ALA A 252 -6.04 -14.89 2.09
N LEU A 253 -4.93 -14.26 1.67
CA LEU A 253 -4.88 -12.83 1.33
C LEU A 253 -5.82 -12.47 0.16
N TYR A 254 -5.90 -13.31 -0.88
CA TYR A 254 -6.86 -13.09 -1.97
C TYR A 254 -8.31 -13.28 -1.53
N GLN A 255 -8.60 -14.26 -0.67
CA GLN A 255 -9.95 -14.44 -0.09
C GLN A 255 -10.34 -13.28 0.84
N ALA A 256 -9.38 -12.78 1.62
CA ALA A 256 -9.55 -11.59 2.44
C ALA A 256 -9.87 -10.37 1.55
N ALA A 257 -9.07 -10.13 0.51
CA ALA A 257 -9.32 -9.05 -0.45
C ALA A 257 -10.70 -9.13 -1.11
N ALA A 258 -11.22 -10.33 -1.38
CA ALA A 258 -12.54 -10.52 -1.98
C ALA A 258 -13.69 -10.06 -1.06
N ARG A 259 -13.45 -9.97 0.25
CA ARG A 259 -14.42 -9.53 1.26
C ARG A 259 -14.36 -8.02 1.53
N ILE A 260 -13.31 -7.33 1.06
CA ILE A 260 -13.16 -5.89 1.27
C ILE A 260 -14.26 -5.13 0.52
N PRO A 261 -15.05 -4.28 1.20
CA PRO A 261 -16.02 -3.43 0.54
C PRO A 261 -15.38 -2.50 -0.50
N GLY A 262 -16.02 -2.40 -1.66
CA GLY A 262 -15.58 -1.50 -2.75
C GLY A 262 -14.57 -2.11 -3.73
N VAL A 263 -14.18 -3.37 -3.56
CA VAL A 263 -13.36 -4.08 -4.54
C VAL A 263 -14.15 -4.37 -5.81
N THR A 264 -13.55 -4.05 -6.96
CA THR A 264 -14.14 -4.07 -8.30
C THR A 264 -13.15 -4.62 -9.32
N GLU A 265 -13.63 -5.06 -10.49
CA GLU A 265 -12.75 -5.43 -11.60
C GLU A 265 -12.19 -4.18 -12.30
N ALA A 266 -11.01 -4.34 -12.88
CA ALA A 266 -10.32 -3.32 -13.68
C ALA A 266 -9.82 -3.95 -14.99
N PRO A 267 -10.70 -4.21 -15.98
CA PRO A 267 -10.37 -5.01 -17.16
C PRO A 267 -9.35 -4.37 -18.11
N LYS A 268 -8.90 -3.14 -17.84
CA LYS A 268 -7.88 -2.41 -18.61
C LYS A 268 -6.62 -2.12 -17.78
N ALA A 269 -6.47 -2.81 -16.65
CA ALA A 269 -5.34 -2.64 -15.77
C ALA A 269 -4.06 -3.12 -16.47
N HIS A 270 -2.99 -2.37 -16.28
CA HIS A 270 -1.66 -2.71 -16.74
C HIS A 270 -0.64 -2.25 -15.72
N ASP A 271 0.47 -2.96 -15.67
CA ASP A 271 1.56 -2.68 -14.74
C ASP A 271 2.50 -1.58 -15.27
N ALA A 272 3.57 -1.29 -14.53
CA ALA A 272 4.51 -0.23 -14.89
C ALA A 272 5.25 -0.41 -16.23
N ILE A 273 5.31 -1.64 -16.76
CA ILE A 273 5.96 -1.94 -18.05
C ILE A 273 4.95 -2.19 -19.17
N GLY A 274 3.65 -1.97 -18.90
CA GLY A 274 2.58 -2.05 -19.88
C GLY A 274 2.01 -3.46 -20.11
N ARG A 275 2.35 -4.45 -19.27
CA ARG A 275 1.70 -5.76 -19.33
C ARG A 275 0.25 -5.60 -18.89
N THR A 276 -0.67 -5.90 -19.81
CA THR A 276 -2.11 -5.92 -19.52
C THR A 276 -2.50 -7.28 -18.97
N GLY A 277 -3.42 -7.30 -18.01
CA GLY A 277 -3.91 -8.53 -17.42
C GLY A 277 -5.25 -8.34 -16.73
N LEU A 278 -5.63 -9.35 -15.94
CA LEU A 278 -6.84 -9.30 -15.14
C LEU A 278 -6.66 -8.29 -14.01
N GLY A 279 -7.52 -7.28 -13.95
CA GLY A 279 -7.40 -6.22 -12.97
C GLY A 279 -8.37 -6.34 -11.81
N ILE A 280 -7.89 -6.05 -10.60
CA ILE A 280 -8.68 -5.86 -9.39
C ILE A 280 -8.39 -4.46 -8.87
N ALA A 281 -9.41 -3.73 -8.42
CA ALA A 281 -9.23 -2.36 -7.97
C ALA A 281 -10.16 -1.95 -6.85
N ARG A 282 -9.70 -0.98 -6.07
CA ARG A 282 -10.48 -0.31 -5.04
C ARG A 282 -10.30 1.20 -5.16
N ASN A 283 -11.39 1.93 -4.93
CA ASN A 283 -11.38 3.38 -4.89
C ASN A 283 -11.44 3.83 -3.43
N ASP A 284 -10.49 4.64 -3.01
CA ASP A 284 -10.60 5.44 -1.80
C ASP A 284 -11.38 6.70 -2.15
N THR A 285 -12.65 6.77 -1.75
CA THR A 285 -13.49 7.92 -2.10
C THR A 285 -13.10 9.15 -1.28
N LYS A 286 -12.59 8.96 -0.06
CA LYS A 286 -12.08 10.04 0.79
C LYS A 286 -10.82 10.64 0.20
N ALA A 287 -9.80 9.82 -0.08
CA ALA A 287 -8.53 10.23 -0.67
C ALA A 287 -8.65 10.57 -2.17
N GLY A 288 -9.68 10.08 -2.85
CA GLY A 288 -9.83 10.29 -4.30
C GLY A 288 -8.76 9.60 -5.11
N VAL A 289 -8.31 8.44 -4.64
CA VAL A 289 -7.28 7.62 -5.24
C VAL A 289 -7.91 6.30 -5.64
N ARG A 290 -7.49 5.75 -6.77
CA ARG A 290 -7.78 4.38 -7.15
C ARG A 290 -6.49 3.60 -7.21
N THR A 291 -6.51 2.41 -6.62
CA THR A 291 -5.41 1.45 -6.68
C THR A 291 -5.88 0.24 -7.48
N GLU A 292 -5.06 -0.19 -8.44
CA GLU A 292 -5.31 -1.35 -9.29
C GLU A 292 -4.17 -2.35 -9.15
N TRP A 293 -4.53 -3.62 -9.06
CA TRP A 293 -3.65 -4.78 -9.16
C TRP A 293 -3.79 -5.42 -10.51
N VAL A 294 -2.71 -6.00 -11.02
CA VAL A 294 -2.65 -6.63 -12.33
C VAL A 294 -2.19 -8.06 -12.16
N PHE A 295 -2.93 -9.00 -12.74
CA PHE A 295 -2.61 -10.42 -12.72
C PHE A 295 -2.46 -10.96 -14.14
N ASP A 296 -1.55 -11.88 -14.36
CA ASP A 296 -1.44 -12.61 -15.63
C ASP A 296 -2.74 -13.40 -15.90
N GLU A 297 -3.21 -13.37 -17.13
CA GLU A 297 -4.49 -13.99 -17.50
C GLU A 297 -4.43 -15.53 -17.49
N LYS A 298 -3.24 -16.12 -17.62
CA LYS A 298 -3.04 -17.56 -17.79
C LYS A 298 -2.80 -18.26 -16.46
N ASP A 299 -1.92 -17.72 -15.63
CA ASP A 299 -1.50 -18.36 -14.38
C ASP A 299 -1.83 -17.57 -13.11
N TYR A 300 -2.47 -16.41 -13.27
CA TYR A 300 -2.85 -15.51 -12.17
C TYR A 300 -1.67 -14.97 -11.35
N THR A 301 -0.45 -14.99 -11.89
CA THR A 301 0.70 -14.38 -11.23
C THR A 301 0.49 -12.88 -11.10
N TYR A 302 0.77 -12.34 -9.91
CA TYR A 302 0.73 -10.91 -9.66
C TYR A 302 1.82 -10.20 -10.47
N LEU A 303 1.41 -9.33 -11.39
CA LEU A 303 2.30 -8.61 -12.31
C LEU A 303 2.73 -7.27 -11.75
N GLY A 304 1.95 -6.68 -10.84
CA GLY A 304 2.25 -5.39 -10.23
C GLY A 304 1.00 -4.61 -9.88
N SER A 305 1.19 -3.32 -9.58
CA SER A 305 0.13 -2.41 -9.19
C SER A 305 0.29 -1.04 -9.81
N ARG A 306 -0.77 -0.23 -9.73
CA ARG A 306 -0.67 1.21 -9.93
C ARG A 306 -1.69 1.94 -9.08
N SER A 307 -1.40 3.20 -8.76
CA SER A 307 -2.37 4.10 -8.14
C SER A 307 -2.43 5.43 -8.87
N TYR A 308 -3.62 6.02 -8.95
CA TYR A 308 -3.83 7.30 -9.62
C TYR A 308 -5.02 8.06 -9.04
N LEU A 309 -5.02 9.38 -9.24
CA LEU A 309 -6.11 10.25 -8.81
C LEU A 309 -7.39 9.98 -9.63
N ILE A 310 -8.53 9.86 -8.96
CA ILE A 310 -9.86 9.78 -9.60
C ILE A 310 -10.67 11.07 -9.46
N LYS A 311 -10.12 12.07 -8.76
CA LYS A 311 -10.68 13.42 -8.65
C LYS A 311 -9.55 14.44 -8.58
N ASP A 312 -9.87 15.68 -8.91
CA ASP A 312 -8.91 16.78 -8.81
C ASP A 312 -8.45 17.00 -7.35
N ARG A 313 -7.15 17.23 -7.20
CA ARG A 313 -6.46 17.58 -5.97
C ARG A 313 -5.54 18.79 -6.21
N PRO A 314 -5.14 19.53 -5.17
CA PRO A 314 -4.20 20.64 -5.33
C PRO A 314 -2.88 20.23 -6.00
N TYR A 315 -2.41 19.02 -5.73
CA TYR A 315 -1.17 18.47 -6.29
C TYR A 315 -1.37 17.70 -7.61
N GLY A 316 -2.58 17.51 -8.14
CA GLY A 316 -2.78 16.73 -9.36
C GLY A 316 -4.21 16.69 -9.87
N LYS A 317 -4.40 16.40 -11.15
CA LYS A 317 -5.74 16.28 -11.77
C LYS A 317 -6.22 14.83 -11.70
N ALA A 318 -7.53 14.63 -11.87
CA ALA A 318 -8.03 13.27 -12.13
C ALA A 318 -7.26 12.64 -13.31
N GLY A 319 -6.77 11.42 -13.12
CA GLY A 319 -5.90 10.69 -14.05
C GLY A 319 -4.41 10.84 -13.78
N THR A 320 -3.96 11.71 -12.87
CA THR A 320 -2.55 11.81 -12.49
C THR A 320 -2.09 10.50 -11.84
N LEU A 321 -1.08 9.86 -12.42
CA LEU A 321 -0.43 8.67 -11.88
C LEU A 321 0.35 9.02 -10.60
N LEU A 322 0.20 8.21 -9.57
CA LEU A 322 0.80 8.40 -8.26
C LEU A 322 1.86 7.34 -7.97
N SER A 323 1.61 6.10 -8.38
CA SER A 323 2.60 5.02 -8.36
C SER A 323 2.31 4.01 -9.47
N SER A 324 3.35 3.34 -9.93
CA SER A 324 3.22 2.18 -10.81
C SER A 324 4.36 1.20 -10.53
N GLU A 325 4.04 -0.09 -10.47
CA GLU A 325 4.94 -1.18 -10.15
C GLU A 325 4.76 -2.31 -11.18
N ALA A 326 5.85 -3.01 -11.47
CA ALA A 326 5.89 -4.23 -12.25
C ALA A 326 6.85 -5.22 -11.59
N GLU A 327 6.32 -6.35 -11.13
CA GLU A 327 7.11 -7.45 -10.58
C GLU A 327 7.85 -8.18 -11.70
N LEU A 328 9.15 -8.41 -11.53
CA LEU A 328 10.01 -9.03 -12.55
C LEU A 328 10.56 -10.38 -12.10
N ALA A 329 10.91 -10.53 -10.82
CA ALA A 329 11.35 -11.80 -10.28
C ALA A 329 11.31 -11.83 -8.75
N HIS A 330 11.10 -13.02 -8.19
CA HIS A 330 11.27 -13.30 -6.77
C HIS A 330 12.19 -14.51 -6.56
N GLY A 331 12.74 -14.65 -5.37
CA GLY A 331 13.50 -15.86 -5.05
C GLY A 331 14.14 -15.84 -3.67
N VAL A 332 15.02 -16.83 -3.45
CA VAL A 332 15.75 -16.98 -2.19
C VAL A 332 17.24 -16.90 -2.50
N ALA A 333 17.94 -15.99 -1.82
CA ALA A 333 19.38 -15.81 -1.96
C ALA A 333 20.10 -16.24 -0.67
N ASP A 334 21.24 -16.91 -0.82
CA ASP A 334 22.07 -17.33 0.31
C ASP A 334 22.89 -16.19 0.92
N LYS A 335 23.07 -15.08 0.18
CA LYS A 335 23.82 -13.91 0.64
C LYS A 335 23.17 -12.60 0.20
N ASP A 336 23.39 -11.58 1.01
CA ASP A 336 22.97 -10.21 0.71
C ASP A 336 23.63 -9.70 -0.58
N GLY A 337 22.85 -9.11 -1.49
CA GLY A 337 23.34 -8.54 -2.74
C GLY A 337 23.67 -9.54 -3.86
N GLU A 338 23.59 -10.86 -3.60
CA GLU A 338 23.77 -11.93 -4.59
C GLU A 338 22.40 -12.38 -5.12
N ARG A 339 22.24 -12.48 -6.44
CA ARG A 339 20.98 -12.97 -7.03
C ARG A 339 20.77 -14.46 -6.71
N PRO A 340 19.51 -14.92 -6.57
CA PRO A 340 19.19 -16.34 -6.51
C PRO A 340 19.73 -17.08 -7.74
N SER A 341 20.10 -18.36 -7.56
CA SER A 341 20.54 -19.21 -8.68
C SER A 341 19.42 -19.56 -9.64
N ASP A 342 18.18 -19.64 -9.15
CA ASP A 342 16.98 -19.95 -9.93
C ASP A 342 15.81 -19.09 -9.42
N PRO A 343 15.72 -17.81 -9.83
CA PRO A 343 14.64 -16.93 -9.42
C PRO A 343 13.34 -17.27 -10.18
N GLU A 344 12.20 -17.24 -9.49
CA GLU A 344 10.88 -17.28 -10.11
C GLU A 344 10.68 -15.98 -10.89
N THR A 345 10.81 -16.05 -12.21
CA THR A 345 10.65 -14.89 -13.09
C THR A 345 9.17 -14.60 -13.34
N THR A 346 8.77 -13.35 -13.10
CA THR A 346 7.43 -12.87 -13.43
C THR A 346 7.42 -12.41 -14.88
N THR A 347 6.90 -13.24 -15.77
CA THR A 347 6.70 -12.93 -17.18
C THR A 347 5.23 -13.03 -17.53
N THR A 348 4.75 -12.22 -18.48
CA THR A 348 3.55 -12.63 -19.20
C THR A 348 3.88 -13.91 -19.93
N ALA A 349 3.07 -14.96 -19.75
CA ALA A 349 3.26 -16.20 -20.48
C ALA A 349 3.01 -15.92 -21.97
N THR A 350 4.04 -15.47 -22.68
CA THR A 350 4.03 -15.27 -24.13
C THR A 350 3.88 -16.65 -24.73
N ASN A 351 3.04 -16.80 -25.76
CA ASN A 351 2.84 -18.07 -26.43
C ASN A 351 4.20 -18.71 -26.73
N SER A 352 4.47 -19.86 -26.10
CA SER A 352 5.49 -20.81 -26.55
C SER A 352 5.05 -21.35 -27.91
N THR A 353 5.02 -20.51 -28.93
CA THR A 353 4.77 -20.88 -30.33
C THR A 353 5.36 -19.81 -31.23
N GLU A 354 6.68 -19.79 -31.29
CA GLU A 354 7.49 -19.54 -32.49
C GLU A 354 8.81 -20.28 -32.18
N GLN A 355 8.93 -21.58 -32.52
CA GLN A 355 9.37 -22.14 -33.82
C GLN A 355 10.66 -21.46 -34.32
N SER A 356 11.73 -22.15 -34.71
CA SER A 356 12.06 -23.58 -34.89
C SER A 356 13.59 -23.73 -34.83
#